data_AF-B5YBM5-F1
#
_entry.id   AF-B5YBM5-F1
#
_cell.length_a   1.000
_cell.length_b   1.000
_cell.length_c   1.000
_cell.angle_alpha   90.00
_cell.angle_beta   90.00
_cell.angle_gamma   90.00
#
_symmetry.space_group_name_H-M   'P 1'
#
loop_
_entity.id
_entity.type
_entity.pdbx_description
1 polymer ?
#
loop_
_entity_poly.entity_id
_entity_poly.type
_entity_poly.pdbx_seq_one_letter_code
_entity_poly.pdbx_strand_id
1 'polypeptide(L)'
;MPKEWILNMATNRWGLNKKESVGPVALWIRECDPKNVEEWRTFYYKRLGEFLQRKGINLSSSEYLTDLGRKLYVKISEVMKSEIENITEEDCVNYIYELVIKRTFEGYRTEIETIYGQLQNILEVEIKPAPDKWDRLYNYEQTPEIYKWKEWLSRTHERFEKEVGGKVFIIFSLKRDKKRKF
;
A
#
# COMPACT_ATOMS: atom_id res chain seq x y z
N MET A 1 -13.23 17.82 12.58
CA MET A 1 -12.47 17.69 11.33
C MET A 1 -10.95 17.62 11.56
N PRO A 2 -10.20 18.62 12.07
CA PRO A 2 -8.74 18.46 12.31
C PRO A 2 -8.38 17.53 13.48
N LYS A 3 -9.08 17.68 14.62
CA LYS A 3 -8.81 16.90 15.84
C LYS A 3 -9.01 15.39 15.64
N GLU A 4 -10.08 15.03 14.95
CA GLU A 4 -10.42 13.64 14.68
C GLU A 4 -9.39 12.94 13.80
N TRP A 5 -8.82 13.64 12.82
CA TRP A 5 -7.74 13.12 11.99
C TRP A 5 -6.48 12.81 12.82
N ILE A 6 -6.07 13.71 13.71
CA ILE A 6 -4.93 13.49 14.62
C ILE A 6 -5.21 12.28 15.53
N LEU A 7 -6.38 12.23 16.14
CA LEU A 7 -6.79 11.12 17.02
C LEU A 7 -6.77 9.79 16.26
N ASN A 8 -7.34 9.74 15.05
CA ASN A 8 -7.38 8.53 14.23
C ASN A 8 -5.98 8.09 13.77
N MET A 9 -5.15 9.02 13.31
CA MET A 9 -3.77 8.72 12.91
C MET A 9 -2.98 8.14 14.08
N ALA A 10 -3.01 8.83 15.23
CA ALA A 10 -2.36 8.39 16.46
C ALA A 10 -2.84 7.00 16.90
N THR A 11 -4.15 6.80 16.97
CA THR A 11 -4.76 5.54 17.39
C THR A 11 -4.32 4.39 16.49
N ASN A 12 -4.26 4.60 15.17
CA ASN A 12 -3.78 3.58 14.22
C ASN A 12 -2.27 3.35 14.34
N ARG A 13 -1.46 4.41 14.46
CA ARG A 13 0.00 4.34 14.57
C ARG A 13 0.44 3.49 15.77
N TRP A 14 -0.19 3.69 16.92
CA TRP A 14 0.12 2.93 18.15
C TRP A 14 -0.80 1.72 18.36
N GLY A 15 -1.61 1.36 17.36
CA GLY A 15 -2.42 0.16 17.38
C GLY A 15 -3.48 0.10 18.49
N LEU A 16 -3.89 1.25 19.03
CA LEU A 16 -4.82 1.31 20.17
C LEU A 16 -6.25 0.90 19.79
N ASN A 17 -6.58 0.87 18.49
CA ASN A 17 -7.84 0.36 17.93
C ASN A 17 -7.72 -1.03 17.29
N LYS A 18 -6.55 -1.69 17.36
CA LYS A 18 -6.35 -3.00 16.75
C LYS A 18 -7.00 -4.10 17.58
N LYS A 19 -7.23 -5.26 16.96
CA LYS A 19 -7.86 -6.43 17.59
C LYS A 19 -7.13 -6.85 18.87
N GLU A 20 -5.81 -6.66 18.90
CA GLU A 20 -4.96 -6.97 20.04
C GLU A 20 -5.24 -6.03 21.23
N SER A 21 -5.74 -4.83 20.99
CA SER A 21 -6.03 -3.83 22.01
C SER A 21 -7.49 -3.86 22.45
N VAL A 22 -8.44 -3.92 21.50
CA VAL A 22 -9.88 -3.77 21.76
C VAL A 22 -10.71 -5.02 21.42
N GLY A 23 -10.05 -6.11 21.05
CA GLY A 23 -10.72 -7.33 20.58
C GLY A 23 -11.29 -7.21 19.15
N PRO A 24 -11.84 -8.29 18.60
CA PRO A 24 -12.42 -8.30 17.26
C PRO A 24 -13.80 -7.63 17.23
N VAL A 25 -13.85 -6.32 17.44
CA VAL A 25 -15.08 -5.51 17.56
C VAL A 25 -16.09 -5.77 16.44
N ALA A 26 -15.63 -5.86 15.19
CA ALA A 26 -16.50 -6.12 14.03
C ALA A 26 -17.16 -7.51 14.04
N LEU A 27 -16.51 -8.51 14.65
CA LEU A 27 -17.12 -9.83 14.86
C LEU A 27 -18.11 -9.76 16.02
N TRP A 28 -17.68 -9.18 17.14
CA TRP A 28 -18.48 -9.07 18.37
C TRP A 28 -19.78 -8.29 18.18
N ILE A 29 -19.77 -7.21 17.41
CA ILE A 29 -20.98 -6.43 17.17
C ILE A 29 -21.99 -7.19 16.30
N ARG A 30 -21.54 -8.05 15.38
CA ARG A 30 -22.42 -8.94 14.60
C ARG A 30 -22.97 -10.09 15.43
N GLU A 31 -22.18 -10.64 16.35
CA GLU A 31 -22.66 -11.64 17.31
C GLU A 31 -23.72 -11.06 18.26
N CYS A 32 -23.56 -9.79 18.65
CA CYS A 32 -24.46 -9.12 19.57
C CYS A 32 -25.77 -8.68 18.91
N ASP A 33 -25.73 -8.28 17.63
CA ASP A 33 -26.85 -7.66 16.90
C ASP A 33 -27.64 -6.62 17.74
N PRO A 34 -26.95 -5.60 18.32
CA PRO A 34 -27.55 -4.73 19.34
C PRO A 34 -28.54 -3.74 18.72
N LYS A 35 -29.67 -3.52 19.40
CA LYS A 35 -30.68 -2.53 18.98
C LYS A 35 -30.29 -1.10 19.33
N ASN A 36 -29.39 -0.93 20.29
CA ASN A 36 -28.93 0.36 20.79
C ASN A 36 -27.52 0.26 21.38
N VAL A 37 -26.95 1.42 21.70
CA VAL A 37 -25.58 1.52 22.21
C VAL A 37 -25.43 0.93 23.62
N GLU A 38 -26.50 0.91 24.42
CA GLU A 38 -26.47 0.35 25.78
C GLU A 38 -26.30 -1.18 25.77
N GLU A 39 -27.06 -1.85 24.91
CA GLU A 39 -26.94 -3.28 24.63
C GLU A 39 -25.54 -3.62 24.13
N TRP A 40 -25.04 -2.85 23.16
CA TRP A 40 -23.69 -3.01 22.64
C TRP A 40 -22.64 -2.86 23.74
N ARG A 41 -22.72 -1.80 24.55
CA ARG A 41 -21.73 -1.53 25.60
C ARG A 41 -21.68 -2.63 26.64
N THR A 42 -22.85 -3.11 27.07
CA THR A 42 -22.96 -4.21 28.03
C THR A 42 -22.32 -5.48 27.48
N PHE A 43 -22.66 -5.86 26.25
CA PHE A 43 -22.07 -7.02 25.58
C PHE A 43 -20.55 -6.86 25.40
N TYR A 44 -20.11 -5.71 24.88
CA TYR A 44 -18.71 -5.41 24.65
C TYR A 44 -17.89 -5.44 25.93
N TYR A 45 -18.39 -4.87 27.03
CA TYR A 45 -17.69 -4.87 28.31
C TYR A 45 -17.52 -6.27 28.86
N LYS A 46 -18.52 -7.15 28.70
CA LYS A 46 -18.39 -8.56 29.08
C LYS A 46 -17.29 -9.26 28.26
N ARG A 47 -17.34 -9.15 26.93
CA ARG A 47 -16.35 -9.76 26.02
C ARG A 47 -14.94 -9.23 26.25
N LEU A 48 -14.81 -7.91 26.46
CA LEU A 48 -13.54 -7.28 26.74
C LEU A 48 -12.98 -7.75 28.08
N GLY A 49 -13.81 -7.90 29.11
CA GLY A 49 -13.37 -8.43 30.41
C GLY A 49 -12.78 -9.84 30.30
N GLU A 50 -13.46 -10.74 29.58
CA GLU A 50 -12.95 -12.09 29.28
C GLU A 50 -11.63 -12.03 28.48
N PHE A 51 -11.52 -11.11 27.52
CA PHE A 51 -10.33 -10.89 26.72
C PHE A 51 -9.14 -10.39 27.56
N LEU A 52 -9.37 -9.45 28.48
CA LEU A 52 -8.36 -8.89 29.37
C LEU A 52 -7.87 -9.92 30.38
N GLN A 53 -8.78 -10.72 30.96
CA GLN A 53 -8.41 -11.81 31.87
C GLN A 53 -7.48 -12.83 31.20
N ARG A 54 -7.75 -13.22 29.95
CA ARG A 54 -6.87 -14.12 29.18
C ARG A 54 -5.48 -13.53 28.93
N LYS A 55 -5.35 -12.21 28.95
CA LYS A 55 -4.09 -11.49 28.82
C LYS A 55 -3.38 -11.22 30.15
N GLY A 56 -3.97 -11.63 31.27
CA GLY A 56 -3.45 -11.32 32.61
C GLY A 56 -3.56 -9.84 32.98
N ILE A 57 -4.48 -9.09 32.34
CA ILE A 57 -4.71 -7.67 32.64
C ILE A 57 -5.81 -7.57 33.69
N ASN A 58 -5.47 -7.06 34.86
CA ASN A 58 -6.38 -6.89 35.99
C ASN A 58 -7.00 -5.49 36.03
N LEU A 59 -7.80 -5.16 35.01
CA LEU A 59 -8.58 -3.93 34.92
C LEU A 59 -10.01 -4.27 34.52
N SER A 60 -11.00 -3.52 35.02
CA SER A 60 -12.34 -3.60 34.45
C SER A 60 -12.32 -3.07 33.01
N SER A 61 -13.29 -3.50 32.21
CA SER A 61 -13.43 -3.06 30.81
C SER A 61 -13.50 -1.55 30.66
N SER A 62 -14.20 -0.85 31.58
CA SER A 62 -14.30 0.62 31.57
C SER A 62 -12.98 1.31 31.93
N GLU A 63 -12.27 0.80 32.94
CA GLU A 63 -10.95 1.31 33.33
C GLU A 63 -9.92 1.11 32.21
N TYR A 64 -9.95 -0.05 31.57
CA TYR A 64 -9.06 -0.35 30.46
C TYR A 64 -9.29 0.57 29.25
N LEU A 65 -10.54 0.85 28.88
CA LEU A 65 -10.81 1.83 27.81
C LEU A 65 -10.35 3.24 28.18
N THR A 66 -10.51 3.61 29.45
CA THR A 66 -10.01 4.88 29.98
C THR A 66 -8.48 4.92 29.93
N ASP A 67 -7.80 3.83 30.28
CA ASP A 67 -6.36 3.67 30.18
C ASP A 67 -5.87 3.77 28.73
N LEU A 68 -6.57 3.17 27.76
CA LEU A 68 -6.28 3.35 26.33
C LEU A 68 -6.39 4.83 25.92
N GLY A 69 -7.40 5.55 26.42
CA GLY A 69 -7.55 6.99 26.19
C GLY A 69 -6.40 7.81 26.78
N ARG A 70 -5.97 7.49 28.02
CA ARG A 70 -4.80 8.13 28.66
C ARG A 70 -3.51 7.84 27.91
N LYS A 71 -3.30 6.60 27.46
CA LYS A 71 -2.18 6.22 26.61
C LYS A 71 -2.18 7.02 25.31
N LEU A 72 -3.33 7.14 24.64
CA LEU A 72 -3.46 7.95 23.43
C LEU A 72 -3.08 9.41 23.69
N TYR A 73 -3.54 9.99 24.79
CA TYR A 73 -3.19 11.35 25.19
C TYR A 73 -1.67 11.52 25.31
N VAL A 74 -1.00 10.70 26.13
CA VAL A 74 0.47 10.74 26.32
C VAL A 74 1.21 10.60 24.98
N LYS A 75 0.79 9.66 24.11
CA LYS A 75 1.40 9.47 22.80
C LYS A 75 1.29 10.69 21.90
N ILE A 76 0.19 11.45 21.98
CA ILE A 76 0.01 12.67 21.19
C ILE A 76 0.75 13.84 21.85
N SER A 77 0.53 14.09 23.14
CA SER A 77 0.98 15.30 23.82
C SER A 77 2.48 15.33 24.07
N GLU A 78 3.11 14.16 24.21
CA GLU A 78 4.54 14.05 24.50
C GLU A 78 5.29 13.56 23.27
N VAL A 79 4.99 12.34 22.80
CA VAL A 79 5.78 11.68 21.75
C VAL A 79 5.57 12.35 20.39
N MET A 80 4.32 12.41 19.90
CA MET A 80 4.02 13.00 18.59
C MET A 80 4.41 14.47 18.54
N LYS A 81 4.08 15.22 19.60
CA LYS A 81 4.40 16.64 19.68
C LYS A 81 5.91 16.86 19.59
N SER A 82 6.71 16.13 20.37
CA SER A 82 8.17 16.26 20.31
C SER A 82 8.73 15.84 18.94
N GLU A 83 8.22 14.78 18.34
CA GLU A 83 8.62 14.37 16.99
C GLU A 83 8.32 15.45 15.94
N ILE A 84 7.14 16.08 16.01
CA ILE A 84 6.77 17.16 15.09
C ILE A 84 7.66 18.39 15.29
N GLU A 85 7.94 18.76 16.55
CA GLU A 85 8.80 19.90 16.89
C GLU A 85 10.25 19.70 16.41
N ASN A 86 10.69 18.45 16.27
CA ASN A 86 12.03 18.11 15.77
C ASN A 86 12.15 18.08 14.23
N ILE A 87 11.04 18.20 13.48
CA ILE A 87 11.07 18.20 12.02
C ILE A 87 11.50 19.58 11.53
N THR A 88 12.56 19.62 10.73
CA THR A 88 13.02 20.85 10.07
C THR A 88 12.43 21.00 8.66
N GLU A 89 12.56 22.20 8.09
CA GLU A 89 12.21 22.44 6.69
C GLU A 89 13.10 21.61 5.74
N GLU A 90 14.39 21.47 6.07
CA GLU A 90 15.35 20.69 5.29
C GLU A 90 14.96 19.20 5.25
N ASP A 91 14.51 18.62 6.38
CA ASP A 91 13.99 17.25 6.42
C ASP A 91 12.81 17.07 5.46
N CYS A 92 11.89 18.04 5.43
CA CYS A 92 10.73 18.01 4.54
C CYS A 92 11.15 18.08 3.07
N VAL A 93 12.07 19.00 2.72
CA VAL A 93 12.58 19.16 1.35
C VAL A 93 13.30 17.89 0.90
N ASN A 94 14.18 17.35 1.73
CA ASN A 94 14.92 16.12 1.46
C ASN A 94 13.99 14.93 1.28
N TYR A 95 12.97 14.79 2.14
CA TYR A 95 11.99 13.72 2.03
C TYR A 95 11.23 13.78 0.71
N ILE A 96 10.81 14.97 0.26
CA ILE A 96 10.13 15.13 -1.03
C ILE A 96 11.06 14.80 -2.19
N TYR A 97 12.31 15.26 -2.16
CA TYR A 97 13.29 14.92 -3.19
C TYR A 97 13.54 13.41 -3.26
N GLU A 98 13.78 12.77 -2.12
CA GLU A 98 13.99 11.33 -2.03
C GLU A 98 12.77 10.55 -2.54
N LEU A 99 11.57 10.97 -2.13
CA LEU A 99 10.33 10.33 -2.54
C LEU A 99 10.11 10.43 -4.06
N VAL A 100 10.30 11.61 -4.63
CA VAL A 100 9.94 11.89 -6.03
C VAL A 100 11.02 11.47 -7.01
N ILE A 101 12.30 11.61 -6.67
CA ILE A 101 13.40 11.31 -7.57
C ILE A 101 13.94 9.90 -7.31
N LYS A 102 14.32 9.60 -6.07
CA LYS A 102 15.03 8.36 -5.76
C LYS A 102 14.08 7.16 -5.73
N ARG A 103 13.02 7.23 -4.92
CA ARG A 103 12.10 6.08 -4.73
C ARG A 103 11.31 5.76 -6.00
N THR A 104 10.96 6.75 -6.82
CA THR A 104 10.30 6.51 -8.11
C THR A 104 11.23 5.80 -9.09
N PHE A 105 12.50 6.22 -9.16
CA PHE A 105 13.51 5.59 -10.02
C PHE A 105 13.82 4.16 -9.56
N GLU A 106 14.03 3.94 -8.26
CA GLU A 106 14.24 2.61 -7.68
C GLU A 106 13.03 1.70 -7.94
N GLY A 107 11.81 2.24 -7.81
CA GLY A 107 10.57 1.52 -8.13
C GLY A 107 10.50 1.11 -9.60
N TYR A 108 10.81 2.03 -10.52
CA TYR A 108 10.87 1.76 -11.96
C TYR A 108 11.90 0.67 -12.32
N ARG A 109 13.11 0.77 -11.75
CA ARG A 109 14.17 -0.23 -11.91
C ARG A 109 13.74 -1.61 -11.43
N THR A 110 13.16 -1.69 -10.23
CA THR A 110 12.67 -2.93 -9.64
C THR A 110 11.55 -3.54 -10.48
N GLU A 111 10.66 -2.71 -11.02
CA GLU A 111 9.59 -3.17 -11.91
C GLU A 111 10.16 -3.80 -13.19
N ILE A 112 11.12 -3.15 -13.84
CA ILE A 112 11.81 -3.69 -15.02
C ILE A 112 12.49 -5.03 -14.71
N GLU A 113 13.27 -5.08 -13.63
CA GLU A 113 13.99 -6.30 -13.23
C GLU A 113 13.01 -7.45 -12.92
N THR A 114 11.90 -7.14 -12.25
CA THR A 114 10.84 -8.11 -11.97
C THR A 114 10.18 -8.61 -13.27
N ILE A 115 9.89 -7.71 -14.21
CA ILE A 115 9.31 -8.08 -15.51
C ILE A 115 10.26 -9.00 -16.27
N TYR A 116 11.54 -8.63 -16.41
CA TYR A 116 12.52 -9.46 -17.11
C TYR A 116 12.71 -10.81 -16.43
N GLY A 117 12.86 -10.84 -15.11
CA GLY A 117 12.98 -12.09 -14.36
C GLY A 117 11.76 -13.01 -14.53
N GLN A 118 10.55 -12.45 -14.46
CA GLN A 118 9.32 -13.22 -14.68
C GLN A 118 9.23 -13.76 -16.11
N LEU A 119 9.52 -12.96 -17.12
CA LEU A 119 9.48 -13.38 -18.51
C LEU A 119 10.55 -14.41 -18.85
N GLN A 120 11.78 -14.24 -18.36
CA GLN A 120 12.85 -15.23 -18.54
C GLN A 120 12.46 -16.60 -17.96
N ASN A 121 11.83 -16.61 -16.78
CA ASN A 121 11.35 -17.85 -16.16
C ASN A 121 10.21 -18.49 -16.96
N ILE A 122 9.31 -17.71 -17.57
CA ILE A 122 8.19 -18.22 -18.37
C ILE A 122 8.66 -18.76 -19.73
N LEU A 123 9.59 -18.05 -20.37
CA LEU A 123 10.02 -18.35 -21.73
C LEU A 123 11.24 -19.29 -21.78
N GLU A 124 11.87 -19.56 -20.63
CA GLU A 124 13.08 -20.40 -20.49
C GLU A 124 14.25 -19.95 -21.39
N VAL A 125 14.33 -18.65 -21.67
CA VAL A 125 15.38 -18.03 -22.48
C VAL A 125 15.93 -16.80 -21.77
N GLU A 126 17.20 -16.48 -22.02
CA GLU A 126 17.80 -15.22 -21.58
C GLU A 126 17.14 -14.05 -22.33
N ILE A 127 16.61 -13.06 -21.60
CA ILE A 127 16.06 -11.84 -22.20
C ILE A 127 17.07 -10.73 -22.04
N LYS A 128 17.35 -10.04 -23.15
CA LYS A 128 18.24 -8.87 -23.16
C LYS A 128 17.41 -7.61 -23.42
N PRO A 129 17.63 -6.52 -22.67
CA PRO A 129 16.94 -5.27 -22.92
C PRO A 129 17.26 -4.77 -24.34
N ALA A 130 16.25 -4.19 -25.00
CA ALA A 130 16.47 -3.54 -26.28
C ALA A 130 17.37 -2.29 -26.08
N PRO A 131 18.23 -1.95 -27.05
CA PRO A 131 18.98 -0.70 -27.00
C PRO A 131 18.04 0.53 -26.92
N ASP A 132 18.46 1.58 -26.20
CA ASP A 132 17.66 2.80 -25.97
C ASP A 132 17.01 3.40 -27.24
N LYS A 133 17.70 3.30 -28.39
CA LYS A 133 17.20 3.77 -29.70
C LYS A 133 15.90 3.10 -30.14
N TRP A 134 15.61 1.89 -29.66
CA TRP A 134 14.40 1.13 -29.95
C TRP A 134 13.37 1.20 -28.82
N ASP A 135 13.83 1.33 -27.57
CA ASP A 135 13.01 1.21 -26.37
C ASP A 135 12.22 2.49 -26.02
N ARG A 136 12.75 3.69 -26.36
CA ARG A 136 12.17 4.96 -25.89
C ARG A 136 11.24 5.69 -26.87
N LEU A 137 11.17 5.26 -28.12
CA LEU A 137 10.45 6.00 -29.17
C LEU A 137 9.00 5.56 -29.40
N TYR A 138 8.60 4.39 -28.86
CA TYR A 138 7.34 3.73 -29.23
C TYR A 138 6.53 3.38 -27.97
N ASN A 139 5.54 4.21 -27.61
CA ASN A 139 4.64 3.93 -26.48
C ASN A 139 3.15 3.99 -26.88
N TYR A 140 2.29 3.36 -26.08
CA TYR A 140 0.84 3.27 -26.35
C TYR A 140 0.13 4.63 -26.25
N GLU A 141 0.70 5.61 -25.55
CA GLU A 141 0.13 6.96 -25.40
C GLU A 141 0.12 7.74 -26.72
N GLN A 142 0.95 7.35 -27.70
CA GLN A 142 1.05 8.01 -29.00
C GLN A 142 -0.10 7.70 -29.97
N THR A 143 -1.04 6.81 -29.64
CA THR A 143 -2.15 6.45 -30.55
C THR A 143 -3.50 6.23 -29.84
N PRO A 144 -4.42 7.21 -29.90
CA PRO A 144 -5.79 7.06 -29.38
C PRO A 144 -6.65 6.05 -30.16
N GLU A 145 -6.25 5.73 -31.40
CA GLU A 145 -7.03 4.94 -32.34
C GLU A 145 -6.36 3.61 -32.66
N ILE A 146 -7.03 2.51 -32.32
CA ILE A 146 -6.51 1.13 -32.38
C ILE A 146 -6.04 0.72 -33.79
N TYR A 147 -6.70 1.20 -34.86
CA TYR A 147 -6.34 0.80 -36.23
C TYR A 147 -5.03 1.44 -36.70
N LYS A 148 -4.77 2.70 -36.34
CA LYS A 148 -3.48 3.39 -36.61
C LYS A 148 -2.33 2.72 -35.86
N TRP A 149 -2.59 2.26 -34.64
CA TRP A 149 -1.60 1.55 -33.84
C TRP A 149 -1.16 0.24 -34.52
N LYS A 150 -2.09 -0.55 -35.08
CA LYS A 150 -1.76 -1.80 -35.79
C LYS A 150 -0.90 -1.57 -37.03
N GLU A 151 -1.26 -0.60 -37.87
CA GLU A 151 -0.51 -0.31 -39.09
C GLU A 151 0.90 0.20 -38.76
N TRP A 152 1.00 1.08 -37.75
CA TRP A 152 2.28 1.63 -37.32
C TRP A 152 3.20 0.57 -36.70
N LEU A 153 2.67 -0.31 -35.84
CA LEU A 153 3.41 -1.44 -35.29
C LEU A 153 3.86 -2.43 -36.35
N SER A 154 3.02 -2.72 -37.35
CA SER A 154 3.40 -3.62 -38.45
C SER A 154 4.64 -3.09 -39.17
N ARG A 155 4.66 -1.79 -39.47
CA ARG A 155 5.81 -1.13 -40.12
C ARG A 155 7.07 -1.16 -39.26
N THR A 156 6.96 -0.93 -37.94
CA THR A 156 8.12 -0.97 -37.05
C THR A 156 8.63 -2.40 -36.83
N HIS A 157 7.74 -3.38 -36.70
CA HIS A 157 8.12 -4.80 -36.60
C HIS A 157 8.83 -5.27 -37.88
N GLU A 158 8.30 -4.95 -39.06
CA GLU A 158 8.94 -5.27 -40.34
C GLU A 158 10.31 -4.61 -40.48
N ARG A 159 10.43 -3.35 -40.05
CA ARG A 159 11.71 -2.63 -40.05
C ARG A 159 12.72 -3.28 -39.13
N PHE A 160 12.32 -3.65 -37.90
CA PHE A 160 13.18 -4.34 -36.95
C PHE A 160 13.62 -5.71 -37.49
N GLU A 161 12.69 -6.50 -38.03
CA GLU A 161 13.00 -7.80 -38.63
C GLU A 161 14.00 -7.67 -39.79
N LYS A 162 13.90 -6.62 -40.61
CA LYS A 162 14.86 -6.35 -41.70
C LYS A 162 16.24 -5.89 -41.21
N GLU A 163 16.29 -5.03 -40.19
CA GLU A 163 17.54 -4.43 -39.71
C GLU A 163 18.31 -5.33 -38.74
N VAL A 164 17.61 -6.11 -37.92
CA VAL A 164 18.19 -6.88 -36.80
C VAL A 164 17.96 -8.39 -36.96
N GLY A 165 16.92 -8.80 -37.67
CA GLY A 165 16.50 -10.20 -37.79
C GLY A 165 15.56 -10.65 -36.65
N GLY A 166 14.81 -11.72 -36.89
CA GLY A 166 13.89 -12.32 -35.93
C GLY A 166 12.48 -11.73 -35.94
N LYS A 167 11.53 -12.43 -35.29
CA LYS A 167 10.12 -12.01 -35.20
C LYS A 167 9.89 -11.14 -33.97
N VAL A 168 9.11 -10.07 -34.14
CA VAL A 168 8.71 -9.17 -33.06
C VAL A 168 7.30 -9.52 -32.60
N PHE A 169 7.11 -9.59 -31.29
CA PHE A 169 5.81 -9.85 -30.65
C PHE A 169 5.62 -8.92 -29.45
N ILE A 170 4.37 -8.72 -29.05
CA ILE A 170 3.99 -7.84 -27.94
C ILE A 170 3.47 -8.72 -26.81
N ILE A 171 4.00 -8.51 -25.61
CA ILE A 171 3.51 -9.16 -24.39
C ILE A 171 2.58 -8.20 -23.66
N PHE A 172 1.35 -8.63 -23.43
CA PHE A 172 0.42 -7.92 -22.58
C PHE A 172 0.54 -8.44 -21.15
N SER A 173 0.44 -7.54 -20.18
CA SER A 173 0.35 -7.93 -18.77
C SER A 173 -0.95 -7.43 -18.17
N LEU A 174 -1.52 -8.24 -17.28
CA LEU A 174 -2.74 -7.93 -16.55
C LEU A 174 -2.43 -7.85 -15.05
N LYS A 175 -2.95 -6.80 -14.40
CA LYS A 175 -2.84 -6.63 -12.95
C LYS A 175 -4.11 -7.16 -12.28
N ARG A 176 -3.99 -8.21 -11.46
CA ARG A 176 -5.07 -8.76 -10.61
C ARG A 176 -4.56 -8.90 -9.17
N ASP A 177 -5.35 -8.46 -8.19
CA ASP A 177 -5.04 -8.60 -6.76
C ASP A 177 -3.64 -8.11 -6.37
N LYS A 178 -3.25 -6.94 -6.90
CA LYS A 178 -1.92 -6.33 -6.74
C LYS A 178 -0.74 -7.14 -7.31
N LYS A 179 -0.98 -8.26 -7.98
CA LYS A 179 0.03 -9.05 -8.69
C LYS A 179 -0.09 -8.83 -10.20
N ARG A 180 1.04 -8.73 -10.88
CA ARG A 180 1.11 -8.68 -12.34
C ARG A 180 1.26 -10.10 -12.89
N LYS A 181 0.52 -10.41 -13.95
CA LYS A 181 0.62 -11.67 -14.70
C LYS A 181 0.82 -11.33 -16.18
N PHE A 182 1.66 -12.08 -16.87
CA PHE A 182 1.85 -12.02 -18.32
C PHE A 182 1.05 -13.12 -19.00
#